data_AF-A0A348UNC6-F1
#
_entry.id   AF-A0A348UNC6-F1
#
_cell.length_a   1.000
_cell.length_b   1.000
_cell.length_c   1.000
_cell.angle_alpha   90.00
_cell.angle_beta   90.00
_cell.angle_gamma   90.00
#
_symmetry.space_group_name_H-M   'P 1'
#
loop_
_entity.id
_entity.type
_entity.pdbx_description
1 polymer ?
#
loop_
_entity_poly.entity_id
_entity_poly.type
_entity_poly.pdbx_seq_one_letter_code
_entity_poly.pdbx_strand_id
1 'polypeptide(L)' 'SARATPEAPEQPLCWTHEHGAGRVFYDALGHTKSSLLNPAHRRLLTQATRWLLRMESV' A
#
# COMPACT_ATOMS: atom_id res chain seq x y z
N SER A 1 9.84 -16.29 -6.40
CA SER A 1 8.90 -15.21 -6.76
C SER A 1 8.30 -15.53 -8.12
N ALA A 2 6.97 -15.42 -8.27
CA ALA A 2 6.34 -15.53 -9.59
C ALA A 2 6.69 -14.30 -10.43
N ARG A 3 6.90 -14.50 -11.74
CA ARG A 3 7.21 -13.42 -12.69
C ARG A 3 5.96 -13.18 -13.54
N ALA A 4 5.48 -11.95 -13.59
CA ALA A 4 4.39 -11.58 -14.50
C ALA A 4 4.85 -11.72 -15.95
N THR A 5 4.01 -12.33 -16.79
CA THR A 5 4.17 -12.31 -18.25
C THR A 5 3.63 -10.98 -18.79
N PRO A 6 4.11 -10.51 -19.96
CA PRO A 6 3.55 -9.31 -20.59
C PRO A 6 2.06 -9.41 -20.96
N GLU A 7 1.52 -10.63 -21.03
CA GLU A 7 0.10 -10.91 -21.31
C GLU A 7 -0.74 -11.07 -20.03
N ALA A 8 -0.10 -11.14 -18.85
CA ALA A 8 -0.82 -11.17 -17.59
C ALA A 8 -1.58 -9.85 -17.37
N PRO A 9 -2.82 -9.91 -16.86
CA PRO A 9 -3.58 -8.70 -16.55
C PRO A 9 -2.84 -7.85 -15.51
N GLU A 10 -2.95 -6.53 -15.64
CA GLU A 10 -2.36 -5.60 -14.68
C GLU A 10 -2.86 -5.89 -13.27
N GLN A 11 -1.93 -6.02 -12.33
CA GLN A 11 -2.25 -6.27 -10.93
C GLN A 11 -1.96 -5.01 -10.13
N PRO A 12 -2.95 -4.49 -9.37
CA PRO A 12 -2.73 -3.30 -8.57
C PRO A 12 -1.73 -3.61 -7.45
N LEU A 13 -0.66 -2.81 -7.37
CA LEU A 13 0.31 -2.91 -6.29
C LEU A 13 -0.23 -2.33 -4.98
N CYS A 14 -1.01 -1.25 -5.06
CA CYS A 14 -1.65 -0.63 -3.90
C CYS A 14 -3.08 -0.23 -4.25
N TRP A 15 -4.00 -0.32 -3.28
CA TRP A 15 -5.36 0.18 -3.43
C TRP A 15 -5.97 0.57 -2.08
N THR A 16 -7.02 1.38 -2.14
CA THR A 16 -7.85 1.74 -0.98
C THR A 16 -9.30 1.33 -1.20
N HIS A 17 -9.99 1.01 -0.12
CA HIS A 17 -11.41 0.69 -0.15
C HIS A 17 -12.11 1.20 1.12
N GLU A 18 -13.31 1.74 1.00
CA GLU A 18 -14.16 2.06 2.15
C GLU A 18 -15.15 0.91 2.38
N HIS A 19 -15.20 0.38 3.60
CA HIS A 19 -16.08 -0.72 3.97
C HIS A 19 -16.88 -0.34 5.22
N GLY A 20 -18.16 -0.04 5.03
CA GLY A 20 -18.97 0.60 6.08
C GLY A 20 -18.33 1.93 6.52
N ALA A 21 -18.15 2.11 7.82
CA ALA A 21 -17.44 3.27 8.37
C ALA A 21 -15.90 3.16 8.32
N GLY A 22 -15.40 1.97 7.99
CA GLY A 22 -13.97 1.65 7.98
C GLY A 22 -13.27 1.99 6.68
N ARG A 23 -11.96 2.14 6.76
CA ARG A 23 -11.04 2.35 5.63
C ARG A 23 -10.06 1.20 5.55
N VAL A 24 -9.76 0.74 4.34
CA VAL A 24 -8.80 -0.32 4.05
C VAL A 24 -7.75 0.22 3.08
N PHE A 25 -6.49 -0.08 3.36
CA PHE A 25 -5.37 0.13 2.45
C PHE A 25 -4.64 -1.20 2.28
N TYR A 26 -4.36 -1.56 1.04
CA TYR A 26 -3.58 -2.73 0.67
C TYR A 26 -2.31 -2.31 -0.05
N ASP A 27 -1.22 -3.00 0.27
CA ASP A 27 0.11 -2.81 -0.32
C ASP A 27 0.73 -4.20 -0.58
N ALA A 28 0.97 -4.52 -1.85
CA ALA A 28 1.61 -5.75 -2.29
C ALA A 28 3.15 -5.69 -2.22
N LEU A 29 3.73 -4.56 -1.83
CA LEU A 29 5.17 -4.39 -1.67
C LEU A 29 5.62 -4.90 -0.28
N GLY A 30 6.93 -4.86 -0.01
CA GLY A 30 7.43 -5.11 1.35
C GLY A 30 7.85 -6.53 1.69
N HIS A 31 7.96 -7.43 0.70
CA HIS A 31 8.44 -8.81 0.90
C HIS A 31 9.84 -8.95 1.52
N THR A 32 10.59 -7.84 1.68
CA THR A 32 11.91 -7.83 2.29
C THR A 32 12.08 -6.66 3.26
N LYS A 33 12.98 -6.81 4.23
CA LYS A 33 13.37 -5.73 5.15
C LYS A 33 13.84 -4.48 4.40
N SER A 34 14.64 -4.64 3.34
CA SER A 34 15.12 -3.51 2.54
C SER A 34 13.98 -2.78 1.81
N SER A 35 12.96 -3.50 1.35
CA SER A 35 11.77 -2.89 0.76
C SER A 35 10.98 -2.07 1.78
N LEU A 36 10.79 -2.58 3.00
CA LEU A 36 10.12 -1.85 4.08
C LEU A 36 10.93 -0.64 4.57
N LEU A 37 12.26 -0.72 4.53
CA LEU A 37 13.15 0.37 4.94
C LEU A 37 13.36 1.43 3.85
N ASN A 38 12.90 1.18 2.62
CA ASN A 38 12.99 2.17 1.55
C ASN A 38 12.26 3.47 1.97
N PRO A 39 12.90 4.64 1.85
CA PRO A 39 12.30 5.90 2.30
C PRO A 39 10.92 6.21 1.69
N ALA A 40 10.72 5.88 0.40
CA ALA A 40 9.44 6.09 -0.27
C ALA A 40 8.34 5.16 0.29
N HIS A 41 8.68 3.89 0.52
CA HIS A 41 7.74 2.93 1.08
C HIS A 41 7.37 3.27 2.53
N ARG A 42 8.35 3.69 3.35
CA ARG A 42 8.08 4.19 4.71
C ARG A 42 7.14 5.40 4.70
N ARG A 43 7.34 6.32 3.75
CA ARG A 43 6.45 7.49 3.57
C ARG A 43 5.04 7.05 3.19
N LEU A 44 4.90 6.11 2.24
CA LEU A 44 3.61 5.55 1.83
C LEU A 44 2.87 4.94 3.02
N LEU A 45 3.51 4.04 3.77
CA LEU A 45 2.93 3.40 4.95
C LEU A 45 2.52 4.44 6.01
N THR A 46 3.36 5.45 6.25
CA THR A 46 3.05 6.53 7.20
C THR A 46 1.81 7.32 6.79
N GLN A 47 1.69 7.67 5.50
CA GLN A 47 0.54 8.40 4.98
C GLN A 47 -0.73 7.53 4.98
N ALA A 48 -0.61 6.26 4.61
CA ALA A 48 -1.70 5.30 4.67
C ALA A 48 -2.22 5.13 6.11
N THR A 49 -1.34 4.97 7.10
CA THR A 49 -1.73 4.89 8.52
C THR A 49 -2.47 6.14 8.98
N ARG A 50 -1.98 7.35 8.64
CA ARG A 50 -2.69 8.60 8.96
C ARG A 50 -4.08 8.65 8.33
N TRP A 51 -4.19 8.26 7.06
CA TRP A 51 -5.46 8.24 6.34
C TRP A 51 -6.47 7.22 6.91
N LEU A 52 -5.99 6.03 7.30
CA LEU A 52 -6.78 4.99 7.98
C LEU A 52 -7.33 5.47 9.31
N LEU A 53 -6.52 6.20 10.08
CA LEU A 53 -6.88 6.77 11.37
C LEU A 53 -7.70 8.07 11.26
N ARG A 54 -8.00 8.55 10.03
CA ARG A 54 -8.63 9.84 9.76
C ARG A 54 -7.93 11.01 10.47
N MET A 55 -6.60 10.92 10.57
CA MET A 55 -5.80 12.02 11.09
C MET A 55 -5.75 13.10 10.01
N GLU A 56 -6.46 14.21 10.25
CA GLU A 56 -6.37 15.36 9.36
C GLU A 56 -4.96 15.94 9.39
N SER A 57 -4.44 16.26 8.20
CA SER A 57 -3.23 17.07 8.09
C SER A 57 -3.70 18.51 8.26
N VAL A 58 -3.45 19.09 9.43
CA VAL A 58 -3.58 20.54 9.63
C VAL A 58 -2.62 21.27 8.69
#